data_AF-Q4E5A1-F1
#
_entry.id   AF-Q4E5A1-F1
#
_cell.length_a   1.000
_cell.length_b   1.000
_cell.length_c   1.000
_cell.angle_alpha   90.00
_cell.angle_beta   90.00
_cell.angle_gamma   90.00
#
_symmetry.space_group_name_H-M   'P 1'
#
loop_
_entity.id
_entity.type
_entity.pdbx_description
1 polymer ?
#
loop_
_entity_poly.entity_id
_entity_poly.type
_entity_poly.pdbx_seq_one_letter_code
_entity_poly.pdbx_strand_id
1 'polypeptide(L)'
;MYFRRVVHPRRHLLFSAAVLSCMRCVSSGSASAKPLSPVNVDSFTLNEEVVKKDMEALQRWNELSQMIERSRAEKQNESILAAVEKGLAMLSEMGAVNAPIQCETLLLLEASQAHYNLQQFEAALKSAQKAKNMLLETPSAVRDAALLAEVNQLMAYVLLESGKTEEATNAFTEILRWIDVDSKAAMPMQAVAAVNMRRSVVTGIGFCYQKRAEKEAATGGDGKELYGKALDLLIEALNAHIDENDYDLVKKTLSGVLRCFEGVNDISQAISTGEKYVGWCRRHSDEAGVAQGTAWLKELQEKHGKGGDTIL
;
A
#
# COMPACT_ATOMS: atom_id res chain seq x y z
N MET A 1 -1.79 -6.92 5.39
CA MET A 1 -1.35 -5.53 5.66
C MET A 1 -2.29 -4.65 4.88
N TYR A 2 -3.19 -3.90 5.53
CA TYR A 2 -3.96 -2.91 4.80
C TYR A 2 -3.07 -1.69 4.68
N PHE A 3 -2.55 -1.39 3.48
CA PHE A 3 -2.22 0.00 3.23
C PHE A 3 -3.53 0.74 3.33
N ARG A 4 -3.75 1.41 4.48
CA ARG A 4 -4.74 2.45 4.59
C ARG A 4 -4.35 3.45 3.51
N ARG A 5 -4.97 3.35 2.34
CA ARG A 5 -5.12 4.53 1.50
C ARG A 5 -5.72 5.56 2.44
N VAL A 6 -4.98 6.63 2.73
CA VAL A 6 -5.58 7.89 3.16
C VAL A 6 -6.33 8.44 1.94
N VAL A 7 -7.33 7.68 1.47
CA VAL A 7 -8.46 8.23 0.75
C VAL A 7 -9.22 8.90 1.87
N HIS A 8 -9.05 10.21 1.97
CA HIS A 8 -9.96 11.05 2.73
C HIS A 8 -11.40 10.50 2.55
N PRO A 9 -12.20 10.39 3.62
CA PRO A 9 -13.61 9.95 3.52
C PRO A 9 -14.51 10.96 2.76
N ARG A 10 -13.92 11.81 1.91
CA ARG A 10 -14.56 12.81 1.05
C ARG A 10 -13.80 13.08 -0.26
N ARG A 11 -13.13 12.09 -0.88
CA ARG A 11 -13.08 12.11 -2.35
C ARG A 11 -14.43 11.62 -2.85
N HIS A 12 -15.41 12.53 -2.82
CA HIS A 12 -16.53 12.41 -3.74
C HIS A 12 -15.93 12.10 -5.11
N LEU A 13 -16.43 11.05 -5.75
CA LEU A 13 -16.40 10.88 -7.20
C LEU A 13 -17.11 12.08 -7.83
N LEU A 14 -16.53 13.27 -7.73
CA LEU A 14 -16.85 14.38 -8.60
C LEU A 14 -15.94 14.19 -9.80
N PHE A 15 -16.49 13.47 -10.79
CA PHE A 15 -16.10 13.62 -12.18
C PHE A 15 -16.20 15.11 -12.52
N SER A 16 -15.14 15.87 -12.26
CA SER A 16 -14.97 17.19 -12.85
C SER A 16 -14.29 16.96 -14.19
N ALA A 17 -15.08 17.16 -15.25
CA ALA A 17 -14.66 17.07 -16.63
C ALA A 17 -13.48 18.03 -16.89
N ALA A 18 -12.27 17.48 -16.93
CA ALA A 18 -11.15 18.09 -17.64
C ALA A 18 -10.93 17.26 -18.91
N VAL A 19 -11.60 17.70 -19.98
CA VAL A 19 -11.37 17.25 -21.35
C VAL A 19 -9.91 17.57 -21.71
N LEU A 20 -9.05 16.56 -21.68
CA LEU A 20 -7.73 16.59 -22.31
C LEU A 20 -7.56 15.32 -23.14
N SER A 21 -8.15 15.38 -24.33
CA SER A 21 -8.03 14.39 -25.40
C SER A 21 -6.63 14.47 -26.01
N CYS A 22 -5.71 13.68 -25.47
CA CYS A 22 -4.51 13.26 -26.17
C CYS A 22 -4.11 11.91 -25.61
N MET A 23 -4.55 10.81 -26.24
CA MET A 23 -3.82 9.55 -26.29
C MET A 23 -4.46 8.65 -27.37
N ARG A 24 -3.58 8.07 -28.18
CA ARG A 24 -3.81 7.43 -29.48
C ARG A 24 -4.59 6.13 -29.35
N CYS A 25 -5.52 5.95 -30.29
CA CYS A 25 -6.14 4.66 -30.60
C CYS A 25 -5.10 3.63 -31.04
N VAL A 26 -5.16 2.43 -30.49
CA VAL A 26 -4.82 1.21 -31.24
C VAL A 26 -6.14 0.60 -31.69
N SER A 27 -6.38 0.67 -32.99
CA SER A 27 -7.61 0.21 -33.63
C SER A 27 -7.59 -1.30 -33.85
N SER A 28 -8.68 -1.99 -33.48
CA SER A 28 -9.11 -3.21 -34.15
C SER A 28 -10.64 -3.28 -34.19
N GLY A 29 -11.21 -2.93 -35.34
CA GLY A 29 -12.43 -3.52 -35.90
C GLY A 29 -13.77 -3.28 -35.20
N SER A 30 -14.41 -2.12 -35.44
CA SER A 30 -15.83 -2.04 -35.84
C SER A 30 -16.11 -0.59 -36.28
N ALA A 31 -16.93 -0.40 -37.32
CA ALA A 31 -17.34 0.92 -37.80
C ALA A 31 -18.25 1.58 -36.73
N SER A 32 -17.64 2.28 -35.77
CA SER A 32 -18.35 2.91 -34.67
C SER A 32 -18.84 4.29 -35.08
N ALA A 33 -20.16 4.52 -34.93
CA ALA A 33 -20.80 5.82 -35.08
C ALA A 33 -20.05 6.89 -34.27
N LYS A 34 -19.97 8.13 -34.79
CA LYS A 34 -19.38 9.25 -34.04
C LYS A 34 -20.01 9.32 -32.64
N PRO A 35 -19.21 9.51 -31.57
CA PRO A 35 -19.75 9.63 -30.22
C PRO A 35 -20.79 10.76 -30.19
N LEU A 36 -21.97 10.46 -29.63
CA LEU A 36 -23.03 11.44 -29.44
C LEU A 36 -22.52 12.57 -28.52
N SER A 37 -22.80 13.81 -28.90
CA SER A 37 -22.47 14.96 -28.05
C SER A 37 -23.31 14.91 -26.77
N PRO A 38 -22.72 15.14 -25.57
CA PRO A 38 -23.46 15.25 -24.32
C PRO A 38 -24.38 16.47 -24.29
N VAL A 39 -24.18 17.42 -25.21
CA VAL A 39 -24.97 18.64 -25.36
C VAL A 39 -25.62 18.64 -26.75
N ASN A 40 -26.93 18.81 -26.78
CA ASN A 40 -27.67 19.16 -27.98
C ASN A 40 -27.47 20.66 -28.24
N VAL A 41 -26.56 21.00 -29.16
CA VAL A 41 -26.15 22.39 -29.41
C VAL A 41 -27.34 23.25 -29.84
N ASP A 42 -28.24 22.70 -30.65
CA ASP A 42 -29.37 23.45 -31.21
C ASP A 42 -30.43 23.81 -30.16
N SER A 43 -30.65 22.94 -29.17
CA SER A 43 -31.63 23.15 -28.11
C SER A 43 -31.03 23.69 -26.82
N PHE A 44 -29.69 23.81 -26.72
CA PHE A 44 -28.96 24.11 -25.49
C PHE A 44 -29.36 23.20 -24.31
N THR A 45 -29.75 21.96 -24.60
CA THR A 45 -30.10 20.95 -23.60
C THR A 45 -29.05 19.85 -23.55
N LEU A 46 -29.02 19.10 -22.45
CA LEU A 46 -28.25 17.87 -22.41
C LEU A 46 -28.88 16.83 -23.33
N ASN A 47 -28.04 16.00 -23.94
CA ASN A 47 -28.50 14.82 -24.64
C ASN A 47 -28.97 13.79 -23.62
N GLU A 48 -30.29 13.61 -23.49
CA GLU A 48 -30.91 12.72 -22.50
C GLU A 48 -30.44 11.27 -22.63
N GLU A 49 -30.11 10.80 -23.85
CA GLU A 49 -29.58 9.45 -24.06
C GLU A 49 -28.17 9.30 -23.49
N VAL A 50 -27.31 10.30 -23.70
CA VAL A 50 -25.95 10.33 -23.15
C VAL A 50 -26.00 10.42 -21.63
N VAL A 51 -26.81 11.32 -21.08
CA VAL A 51 -26.98 11.48 -19.63
C VAL A 51 -27.49 10.19 -19.00
N LYS A 52 -28.49 9.54 -19.60
CA LYS A 52 -29.03 8.26 -19.08
C LYS A 52 -27.93 7.19 -19.05
N LYS A 53 -27.15 7.05 -20.12
CA LYS A 53 -26.04 6.10 -20.20
C LYS A 53 -24.96 6.39 -19.15
N ASP A 54 -24.63 7.66 -18.93
CA ASP A 54 -23.63 8.07 -17.94
C ASP A 54 -24.12 7.82 -16.50
N MET A 55 -25.41 8.04 -16.22
CA MET A 55 -26.02 7.70 -14.93
C MET A 55 -26.03 6.20 -14.67
N GLU A 56 -26.34 5.38 -15.67
CA GLU A 56 -26.26 3.92 -15.59
C GLU A 56 -24.81 3.45 -15.34
N ALA A 57 -23.83 4.05 -16.02
CA ALA A 57 -22.41 3.76 -15.79
C ALA A 57 -21.98 4.15 -14.37
N LEU A 58 -22.35 5.34 -13.89
CA LEU A 58 -22.06 5.81 -12.54
C LEU A 58 -22.67 4.88 -11.48
N GLN A 59 -23.91 4.42 -11.68
CA GLN A 59 -24.55 3.47 -10.78
C GLN A 59 -23.75 2.16 -10.69
N ARG A 60 -23.35 1.60 -11.83
CA ARG A 60 -22.53 0.37 -11.86
C ARG A 60 -21.19 0.55 -11.13
N TRP A 61 -20.54 1.71 -11.28
CA TRP A 61 -19.31 2.04 -10.56
C TRP A 61 -19.53 2.15 -9.04
N ASN A 62 -20.63 2.76 -8.61
CA ASN A 62 -20.99 2.85 -7.20
C ASN A 62 -21.26 1.48 -6.59
N GLU A 63 -21.99 0.61 -7.29
CA GLU A 63 -22.23 -0.78 -6.86
C GLU A 63 -20.93 -1.57 -6.73
N LEU A 64 -20.01 -1.40 -7.68
CA LEU A 64 -18.69 -2.02 -7.62
C LEU A 64 -17.86 -1.51 -6.43
N SER A 65 -17.84 -0.19 -6.20
CA SER A 65 -17.12 0.41 -5.07
C SER A 65 -17.63 -0.13 -3.74
N GLN A 66 -18.96 -0.20 -3.57
CA GLN A 66 -19.56 -0.75 -2.35
C GLN A 66 -19.23 -2.24 -2.16
N MET A 67 -19.19 -3.02 -3.24
CA MET A 67 -18.80 -4.43 -3.18
C MET A 67 -17.36 -4.58 -2.68
N ILE A 68 -16.42 -3.82 -3.25
CA ILE A 68 -15.00 -3.83 -2.82
C ILE A 68 -14.87 -3.39 -1.37
N GLU A 69 -15.56 -2.32 -0.95
CA GLU A 69 -15.51 -1.82 0.43
C GLU A 69 -16.05 -2.83 1.45
N ARG A 70 -17.18 -3.49 1.16
CA ARG A 70 -17.75 -4.54 2.01
C ARG A 70 -16.81 -5.73 2.11
N SER A 71 -16.33 -6.24 0.97
CA SER A 71 -15.38 -7.36 0.95
C SER A 71 -14.07 -7.02 1.67
N ARG A 72 -13.61 -5.76 1.60
CA ARG A 72 -12.46 -5.28 2.36
C ARG A 72 -12.70 -5.31 3.86
N ALA A 73 -13.84 -4.79 4.31
CA ALA A 73 -14.22 -4.78 5.72
C ALA A 73 -14.33 -6.20 6.29
N GLU A 74 -14.86 -7.14 5.49
CA GLU A 74 -15.02 -8.55 5.84
C GLU A 74 -13.75 -9.40 5.58
N LYS A 75 -12.67 -8.78 5.13
CA LYS A 75 -11.39 -9.43 4.77
C LYS A 75 -11.51 -10.56 3.73
N GLN A 76 -12.52 -10.50 2.86
CA GLN A 76 -12.77 -11.46 1.80
C GLN A 76 -11.96 -11.10 0.54
N ASN A 77 -10.67 -11.46 0.54
CA ASN A 77 -9.77 -11.10 -0.57
C ASN A 77 -10.17 -11.72 -1.92
N GLU A 78 -10.77 -12.93 -1.93
CA GLU A 78 -11.28 -13.55 -3.15
C GLU A 78 -12.46 -12.77 -3.75
N SER A 79 -13.37 -12.28 -2.92
CA SER A 79 -14.48 -11.40 -3.35
C SER A 79 -13.96 -10.07 -3.92
N ILE A 80 -12.87 -9.54 -3.37
CA ILE A 80 -12.20 -8.35 -3.92
C ILE A 80 -11.66 -8.65 -5.34
N LEU A 81 -11.01 -9.79 -5.54
CA LEU A 81 -10.50 -10.19 -6.86
C LEU A 81 -11.62 -10.32 -7.89
N ALA A 82 -12.72 -10.99 -7.54
CA ALA A 82 -13.88 -11.11 -8.43
C ALA A 82 -14.51 -9.74 -8.76
N ALA A 83 -14.57 -8.84 -7.78
CA ALA A 83 -15.03 -7.47 -8.01
C ALA A 83 -14.08 -6.71 -8.95
N VAL A 84 -12.76 -6.83 -8.76
CA VAL A 84 -11.77 -6.22 -9.64
C VAL A 84 -11.92 -6.71 -11.08
N GLU A 85 -12.07 -8.02 -11.29
CA GLU A 85 -12.32 -8.59 -12.62
C GLU A 85 -13.59 -8.02 -13.26
N LYS A 86 -14.69 -7.90 -12.49
CA LYS A 86 -15.91 -7.23 -12.94
C LYS A 86 -15.64 -5.77 -13.33
N GLY A 87 -14.85 -5.04 -12.56
CA GLY A 87 -14.45 -3.66 -12.87
C GLY A 87 -13.62 -3.53 -14.13
N LEU A 88 -12.65 -4.42 -14.36
CA LEU A 88 -11.85 -4.45 -15.58
C LEU A 88 -12.69 -4.78 -16.82
N ALA A 89 -13.68 -5.67 -16.68
CA ALA A 89 -14.66 -5.94 -17.73
C ALA A 89 -15.53 -4.71 -18.03
N MET A 90 -15.99 -3.99 -16.99
CA MET A 90 -16.72 -2.73 -17.14
C MET A 90 -15.90 -1.66 -17.89
N LEU A 91 -14.60 -1.53 -17.61
CA LEU A 91 -13.72 -0.61 -18.35
C LEU A 91 -13.64 -0.95 -19.84
N SER A 92 -13.51 -2.24 -20.15
CA SER A 92 -13.43 -2.73 -21.52
C SER A 92 -14.74 -2.48 -22.30
N GLU A 93 -15.88 -2.58 -21.62
CA GLU A 93 -17.21 -2.32 -22.19
C GLU A 93 -17.50 -0.83 -22.38
N MET A 94 -17.21 0.00 -21.38
CA MET A 94 -17.58 1.43 -21.36
C MET A 94 -16.61 2.30 -22.16
N GLY A 95 -15.36 1.84 -22.34
CA GLY A 95 -14.29 2.58 -23.01
C GLY A 95 -13.72 3.73 -22.17
N ALA A 96 -12.57 4.26 -22.62
CA ALA A 96 -11.79 5.25 -21.88
C ALA A 96 -12.52 6.58 -21.61
N VAL A 97 -13.55 6.90 -22.38
CA VAL A 97 -14.33 8.15 -22.21
C VAL A 97 -15.11 8.16 -20.90
N ASN A 98 -15.60 6.98 -20.49
CA ASN A 98 -16.49 6.86 -19.33
C ASN A 98 -15.77 6.37 -18.07
N ALA A 99 -14.48 6.06 -18.18
CA ALA A 99 -13.67 5.63 -17.05
C ALA A 99 -12.19 6.01 -17.24
N PRO A 100 -11.66 6.94 -16.43
CA PRO A 100 -10.27 7.36 -16.49
C PRO A 100 -9.29 6.18 -16.36
N ILE A 101 -8.12 6.27 -16.99
CA ILE A 101 -6.99 5.30 -16.82
C ILE A 101 -6.65 5.07 -15.34
N GLN A 102 -6.91 6.08 -14.50
CA GLN A 102 -6.78 5.99 -13.05
C GLN A 102 -7.69 4.90 -12.45
N CYS A 103 -8.89 4.66 -12.98
CA CYS A 103 -9.78 3.59 -12.53
C CYS A 103 -9.14 2.21 -12.75
N GLU A 104 -8.54 1.96 -13.93
CA GLU A 104 -7.85 0.69 -14.17
C GLU A 104 -6.67 0.50 -13.22
N THR A 105 -5.86 1.54 -13.06
CA THR A 105 -4.71 1.53 -12.14
C THR A 105 -5.14 1.24 -10.71
N LEU A 106 -6.21 1.88 -10.23
CA LEU A 106 -6.73 1.68 -8.88
C LEU A 106 -7.29 0.28 -8.68
N LEU A 107 -7.99 -0.28 -9.67
CA LEU A 107 -8.49 -1.67 -9.64
C LEU A 107 -7.33 -2.68 -9.58
N LEU A 108 -6.28 -2.48 -10.38
CA LEU A 108 -5.11 -3.36 -10.34
C LEU A 108 -4.34 -3.28 -9.02
N LEU A 109 -4.32 -2.11 -8.38
CA LEU A 109 -3.79 -1.97 -7.02
C LEU A 109 -4.63 -2.73 -5.99
N GLU A 110 -5.96 -2.71 -6.10
CA GLU A 110 -6.84 -3.54 -5.26
C GLU A 110 -6.55 -5.03 -5.45
N ALA A 111 -6.42 -5.49 -6.70
CA ALA A 111 -6.06 -6.89 -6.98
C ALA A 111 -4.67 -7.24 -6.43
N SER A 112 -3.68 -6.37 -6.63
CA SER A 112 -2.33 -6.59 -6.08
C SER A 112 -2.36 -6.71 -4.56
N GLN A 113 -3.13 -5.85 -3.88
CA GLN A 113 -3.27 -5.89 -2.43
C GLN A 113 -4.00 -7.15 -1.94
N ALA A 114 -5.04 -7.59 -2.66
CA ALA A 114 -5.77 -8.82 -2.34
C ALA A 114 -4.89 -10.06 -2.53
N HIS A 115 -4.16 -10.17 -3.65
CA HIS A 115 -3.18 -11.24 -3.87
C HIS A 115 -2.07 -11.24 -2.81
N TYR A 116 -1.56 -10.07 -2.43
CA TYR A 116 -0.59 -9.96 -1.34
C TYR A 116 -1.14 -10.51 -0.02
N ASN A 117 -2.39 -10.19 0.33
CA ASN A 117 -3.01 -10.70 1.56
C ASN A 117 -3.28 -12.22 1.50
N LEU A 118 -3.47 -12.77 0.31
CA LEU A 118 -3.55 -14.22 0.05
C LEU A 118 -2.17 -14.90 -0.07
N GLN A 119 -1.07 -14.18 0.16
CA GLN A 119 0.31 -14.65 0.01
C GLN A 119 0.64 -15.11 -1.42
N GLN A 120 -0.09 -14.64 -2.42
CA GLN A 120 0.12 -14.92 -3.84
C GLN A 120 1.04 -13.85 -4.45
N PHE A 121 2.30 -13.82 -4.00
CA PHE A 121 3.22 -12.71 -4.28
C PHE A 121 3.53 -12.50 -5.77
N GLU A 122 3.63 -13.57 -6.56
CA GLU A 122 3.84 -13.45 -8.02
C GLU A 122 2.65 -12.78 -8.71
N ALA A 123 1.42 -13.17 -8.35
CA ALA A 123 0.20 -12.56 -8.87
C ALA A 123 0.07 -11.08 -8.43
N ALA A 124 0.44 -10.79 -7.17
CA ALA A 124 0.49 -9.42 -6.68
C ALA A 124 1.47 -8.54 -7.51
N LEU A 125 2.71 -9.02 -7.72
CA LEU A 125 3.68 -8.32 -8.55
C LEU A 125 3.19 -8.12 -9.98
N LYS A 126 2.56 -9.13 -10.58
CA LYS A 126 2.01 -9.04 -11.94
C LYS A 126 0.96 -7.93 -12.06
N SER A 127 0.02 -7.87 -11.10
CA SER A 127 -1.02 -6.84 -11.06
C SER A 127 -0.43 -5.44 -10.85
N ALA A 128 0.50 -5.28 -9.89
CA ALA A 128 1.17 -4.00 -9.66
C ALA A 128 2.05 -3.56 -10.84
N GLN A 129 2.74 -4.49 -11.50
CA GLN A 129 3.54 -4.19 -12.69
C GLN A 129 2.66 -3.71 -13.84
N LYS A 130 1.48 -4.31 -14.03
CA LYS A 130 0.51 -3.81 -15.02
C LYS A 130 0.05 -2.39 -14.69
N ALA A 131 -0.27 -2.11 -13.41
CA ALA A 131 -0.59 -0.75 -12.94
C ALA A 131 0.53 0.26 -13.23
N LYS A 132 1.78 -0.13 -12.92
CA LYS A 132 2.98 0.67 -13.19
C LYS A 132 3.13 0.99 -14.68
N ASN A 133 3.02 -0.01 -15.54
CA ASN A 133 3.20 0.16 -16.98
C ASN A 133 2.19 1.16 -17.56
N MET A 134 0.92 1.07 -17.17
CA MET A 134 -0.12 2.01 -17.63
C MET A 134 0.16 3.46 -17.19
N LEU A 135 0.66 3.66 -15.96
CA LEU A 135 1.08 4.99 -15.52
C LEU A 135 2.29 5.50 -16.30
N LEU A 136 3.22 4.63 -16.67
CA LEU A 136 4.39 4.99 -17.45
C LEU A 136 4.05 5.34 -18.91
N GLU A 137 2.97 4.80 -19.48
CA GLU A 137 2.44 5.18 -20.79
C GLU A 137 1.87 6.61 -20.79
N THR A 138 1.43 7.12 -19.64
CA THR A 138 1.00 8.51 -19.47
C THR A 138 2.20 9.47 -19.63
N PRO A 139 2.08 10.60 -20.38
CA PRO A 139 3.17 11.56 -20.55
C PRO A 139 3.69 12.06 -19.22
N SER A 140 5.01 12.18 -19.08
CA SER A 140 5.66 12.55 -17.80
C SER A 140 5.12 13.86 -17.20
N ALA A 141 4.75 14.83 -18.05
CA ALA A 141 4.22 16.13 -17.62
C ALA A 141 2.87 16.06 -16.88
N VAL A 142 2.07 15.01 -17.11
CA VAL A 142 0.75 14.82 -16.49
C VAL A 142 0.63 13.50 -15.72
N ARG A 143 1.74 12.75 -15.61
CA ARG A 143 1.77 11.49 -14.87
C ARG A 143 1.58 11.75 -13.39
N ASP A 144 0.73 10.94 -12.76
CA ASP A 144 0.58 11.00 -11.31
C ASP A 144 1.78 10.34 -10.62
N ALA A 145 2.77 11.15 -10.22
CA ALA A 145 3.98 10.69 -9.56
C ALA A 145 3.70 10.06 -8.19
N ALA A 146 2.69 10.56 -7.46
CA ALA A 146 2.30 10.00 -6.18
C ALA A 146 1.67 8.62 -6.35
N LEU A 147 0.78 8.46 -7.33
CA LEU A 147 0.20 7.14 -7.63
C LEU A 147 1.25 6.14 -8.13
N LEU A 148 2.24 6.60 -8.93
CA LEU A 148 3.36 5.76 -9.33
C LEU A 148 4.20 5.32 -8.12
N ALA A 149 4.44 6.21 -7.17
CA ALA A 149 5.13 5.90 -5.93
C ALA A 149 4.33 4.92 -5.05
N GLU A 150 2.99 5.03 -4.98
CA GLU A 150 2.11 4.06 -4.30
C GLU A 150 2.23 2.66 -4.93
N VAL A 151 2.24 2.58 -6.27
CA VAL A 151 2.44 1.30 -6.98
C VAL A 151 3.80 0.70 -6.65
N ASN A 152 4.87 1.50 -6.72
CA ASN A 152 6.22 1.04 -6.40
C ASN A 152 6.33 0.62 -4.92
N GLN A 153 5.65 1.30 -4.00
CA GLN A 153 5.62 0.94 -2.59
C GLN A 153 4.99 -0.45 -2.41
N LEU A 154 3.83 -0.70 -3.03
CA LEU A 154 3.18 -2.01 -2.95
C LEU A 154 4.08 -3.11 -3.53
N MET A 155 4.71 -2.85 -4.68
CA MET A 155 5.71 -3.77 -5.26
C MET A 155 6.86 -4.05 -4.27
N ALA A 156 7.41 -3.02 -3.64
CA ALA A 156 8.51 -3.15 -2.67
C ALA A 156 8.11 -4.02 -1.47
N TYR A 157 6.89 -3.87 -0.95
CA TYR A 157 6.37 -4.74 0.11
C TYR A 157 6.17 -6.19 -0.35
N VAL A 158 5.71 -6.41 -1.59
CA VAL A 158 5.60 -7.76 -2.14
C VAL A 158 6.98 -8.39 -2.34
N LEU A 159 7.98 -7.63 -2.82
CA LEU A 159 9.37 -8.06 -2.93
C LEU A 159 9.96 -8.43 -1.57
N LEU A 160 9.68 -7.62 -0.54
CA LEU A 160 10.13 -7.87 0.83
C LEU A 160 9.56 -9.19 1.38
N GLU A 161 8.25 -9.40 1.31
CA GLU A 161 7.61 -10.62 1.83
C GLU A 161 7.95 -11.87 0.99
N SER A 162 8.29 -11.71 -0.29
CA SER A 162 8.80 -12.81 -1.14
C SER A 162 10.30 -13.10 -0.97
N GLY A 163 10.98 -12.44 -0.03
CA GLY A 163 12.39 -12.67 0.29
C GLY A 163 13.40 -11.98 -0.64
N LYS A 164 12.94 -11.15 -1.58
CA LYS A 164 13.78 -10.36 -2.49
C LYS A 164 14.20 -9.04 -1.84
N THR A 165 14.90 -9.14 -0.71
CA THR A 165 15.15 -7.99 0.17
C THR A 165 16.00 -6.88 -0.46
N GLU A 166 16.98 -7.21 -1.30
CA GLU A 166 17.81 -6.19 -1.98
C GLU A 166 16.98 -5.41 -3.02
N GLU A 167 16.14 -6.10 -3.79
CA GLU A 167 15.21 -5.45 -4.74
C GLU A 167 14.19 -4.56 -4.02
N ALA A 168 13.65 -5.04 -2.90
CA ALA A 168 12.76 -4.26 -2.05
C ALA A 168 13.43 -3.02 -1.48
N THR A 169 14.68 -3.15 -1.01
CA THR A 169 15.46 -2.02 -0.47
C THR A 169 15.64 -0.94 -1.53
N ASN A 170 16.08 -1.32 -2.74
CA ASN A 170 16.25 -0.39 -3.85
C ASN A 170 14.94 0.33 -4.19
N ALA A 171 13.84 -0.41 -4.30
CA ALA A 171 12.53 0.18 -4.60
C ALA A 171 12.09 1.18 -3.51
N PHE A 172 12.24 0.85 -2.22
CA PHE A 172 11.91 1.78 -1.15
C PHE A 172 12.82 3.01 -1.13
N THR A 173 14.13 2.87 -1.35
CA THR A 173 15.07 3.98 -1.36
C THR A 173 14.82 4.93 -2.54
N GLU A 174 14.44 4.42 -3.71
CA GLU A 174 14.01 5.25 -4.84
C GLU A 174 12.76 6.08 -4.50
N ILE A 175 11.76 5.47 -3.86
CA ILE A 175 10.56 6.18 -3.42
C ILE A 175 10.92 7.24 -2.36
N LEU A 176 11.74 6.90 -1.37
CA LEU A 176 12.14 7.83 -0.32
C LEU A 176 12.88 9.05 -0.92
N ARG A 177 13.77 8.83 -1.89
CA ARG A 177 14.45 9.91 -2.62
C ARG A 177 13.44 10.83 -3.32
N TRP A 178 12.44 10.27 -4.01
CA TRP A 178 11.38 11.06 -4.63
C TRP A 178 10.60 11.87 -3.59
N ILE A 179 10.25 11.27 -2.45
CA ILE A 179 9.56 11.95 -1.34
C ILE A 179 10.40 13.12 -0.82
N ASP A 180 11.67 12.90 -0.47
CA ASP A 180 12.47 13.90 0.25
C ASP A 180 12.99 15.04 -0.65
N VAL A 181 13.18 14.76 -1.95
CA VAL A 181 13.78 15.69 -2.92
C VAL A 181 12.72 16.24 -3.88
N ASP A 182 12.06 15.37 -4.63
CA ASP A 182 11.29 15.75 -5.82
C ASP A 182 9.86 16.19 -5.49
N SER A 183 9.25 15.62 -4.43
CA SER A 183 7.84 15.89 -4.08
C SER A 183 7.55 17.35 -3.73
N LYS A 184 8.59 18.11 -3.33
CA LYS A 184 8.49 19.55 -2.99
C LYS A 184 8.14 20.42 -4.20
N ALA A 185 8.42 19.95 -5.41
CA ALA A 185 8.08 20.62 -6.66
C ALA A 185 6.81 20.04 -7.33
N ALA A 186 6.21 19.00 -6.74
CA ALA A 186 5.02 18.36 -7.26
C ALA A 186 3.76 19.20 -6.99
N MET A 187 2.65 18.85 -7.64
CA MET A 187 1.35 19.47 -7.36
C MET A 187 0.98 19.27 -5.88
N PRO A 188 0.31 20.24 -5.22
CA PRO A 188 0.06 20.18 -3.77
C PRO A 188 -0.55 18.86 -3.29
N MET A 189 -1.50 18.27 -4.04
CA MET A 189 -2.09 16.97 -3.68
C MET A 189 -1.09 15.82 -3.71
N GLN A 190 -0.10 15.83 -4.61
CA GLN A 190 0.96 14.82 -4.67
C GLN A 190 1.98 15.01 -3.53
N ALA A 191 2.28 16.25 -3.17
CA ALA A 191 3.14 16.55 -2.02
C ALA A 191 2.51 16.04 -0.70
N VAL A 192 1.20 16.24 -0.50
CA VAL A 192 0.47 15.69 0.66
C VAL A 192 0.51 14.16 0.65
N ALA A 193 0.30 13.53 -0.50
CA ALA A 193 0.40 12.07 -0.63
C ALA A 193 1.82 11.56 -0.30
N ALA A 194 2.87 12.26 -0.74
CA ALA A 194 4.26 11.92 -0.44
C ALA A 194 4.57 11.95 1.07
N VAL A 195 4.09 12.97 1.79
CA VAL A 195 4.26 13.07 3.25
C VAL A 195 3.59 11.90 3.96
N ASN A 196 2.35 11.56 3.60
CA ASN A 196 1.62 10.44 4.17
C ASN A 196 2.28 9.08 3.84
N MET A 197 2.89 8.98 2.67
CA MET A 197 3.59 7.77 2.21
C MET A 197 4.89 7.52 2.98
N ARG A 198 5.59 8.60 3.37
CA ARG A 198 6.94 8.53 3.97
C ARG A 198 7.02 7.55 5.13
N ARG A 199 6.07 7.58 6.07
CA ARG A 199 6.05 6.66 7.24
C ARG A 199 6.05 5.19 6.83
N SER A 200 5.29 4.85 5.78
CA SER A 200 5.20 3.49 5.27
C SER A 200 6.46 3.07 4.52
N VAL A 201 7.11 4.01 3.83
CA VAL A 201 8.38 3.74 3.12
C VAL A 201 9.52 3.54 4.11
N VAL A 202 9.66 4.41 5.12
CA VAL A 202 10.66 4.29 6.19
C VAL A 202 10.50 2.96 6.94
N THR A 203 9.25 2.58 7.26
CA THR A 203 8.94 1.26 7.84
C THR A 203 9.44 0.12 6.95
N GLY A 204 9.19 0.20 5.64
CA GLY A 204 9.61 -0.79 4.66
C GLY A 204 11.13 -0.95 4.59
N ILE A 205 11.88 0.15 4.59
CA ILE A 205 13.35 0.15 4.63
C ILE A 205 13.85 -0.47 5.95
N GLY A 206 13.25 -0.10 7.08
CA GLY A 206 13.55 -0.69 8.38
C GLY A 206 13.40 -2.21 8.38
N PHE A 207 12.30 -2.74 7.85
CA PHE A 207 12.11 -4.18 7.70
C PHE A 207 13.08 -4.83 6.69
N CYS A 208 13.50 -4.11 5.65
CA CYS A 208 14.53 -4.61 4.75
C CYS A 208 15.87 -4.80 5.49
N TYR A 209 16.30 -3.81 6.28
CA TYR A 209 17.51 -3.95 7.10
C TYR A 209 17.39 -5.06 8.14
N GLN A 210 16.24 -5.18 8.81
CA GLN A 210 15.97 -6.29 9.73
C GLN A 210 16.12 -7.65 9.02
N LYS A 211 15.54 -7.82 7.83
CA LYS A 211 15.63 -9.08 7.06
C LYS A 211 17.05 -9.38 6.61
N ARG A 212 17.83 -8.36 6.24
CA ARG A 212 19.25 -8.52 5.90
C ARG A 212 20.06 -8.92 7.13
N ALA A 213 19.78 -8.33 8.30
CA ALA A 213 20.40 -8.70 9.57
C ALA A 213 20.08 -10.15 9.98
N GLU A 214 18.81 -10.56 9.87
CA GLU A 214 18.37 -11.94 10.11
C GLU A 214 19.13 -12.93 9.20
N LYS A 215 19.31 -12.59 7.91
CA LYS A 215 20.07 -13.40 6.96
C LYS A 215 21.57 -13.45 7.29
N GLU A 216 22.17 -12.32 7.65
CA GLU A 216 23.58 -12.24 8.01
C GLU A 216 23.87 -13.08 9.26
N ALA A 217 23.03 -12.96 10.29
CA ALA A 217 23.10 -13.77 11.50
C ALA A 217 22.96 -15.27 11.21
N ALA A 218 22.05 -15.65 10.31
CA ALA A 218 21.89 -17.05 9.89
C ALA A 218 23.11 -17.60 9.14
N THR A 219 23.91 -16.74 8.49
CA THR A 219 25.16 -17.13 7.82
C THR A 219 26.41 -17.04 8.70
N GLY A 220 26.25 -16.75 10.00
CA GLY A 220 27.35 -16.70 10.98
C GLY A 220 27.97 -15.32 11.20
N GLY A 221 27.43 -14.26 10.59
CA GLY A 221 27.73 -12.88 10.99
C GLY A 221 26.99 -12.48 12.27
N ASP A 222 27.22 -11.27 12.79
CA ASP A 222 26.48 -10.79 13.97
C ASP A 222 25.23 -9.95 13.60
N GLY A 223 25.16 -9.41 12.37
CA GLY A 223 24.06 -8.59 11.88
C GLY A 223 23.79 -7.31 12.69
N LYS A 224 24.63 -6.96 13.67
CA LYS A 224 24.32 -5.92 14.67
C LYS A 224 24.24 -4.54 14.05
N GLU A 225 25.11 -4.23 13.09
CA GLU A 225 25.07 -2.95 12.37
C GLU A 225 23.76 -2.80 11.60
N LEU A 226 23.30 -3.87 10.93
CA LEU A 226 22.05 -3.86 10.18
C LEU A 226 20.83 -3.78 11.10
N TYR A 227 20.84 -4.49 12.24
CA TYR A 227 19.80 -4.32 13.26
C TYR A 227 19.78 -2.91 13.84
N GLY A 228 20.93 -2.29 14.06
CA GLY A 228 21.03 -0.89 14.48
C GLY A 228 20.38 0.06 13.47
N LYS A 229 20.70 -0.07 12.17
CA LYS A 229 20.06 0.71 11.10
C LYS A 229 18.56 0.47 11.02
N ALA A 230 18.11 -0.77 11.24
CA ALA A 230 16.69 -1.09 11.30
C ALA A 230 16.01 -0.41 12.49
N LEU A 231 16.64 -0.39 13.67
CA LEU A 231 16.10 0.28 14.87
C LEU A 231 15.86 1.76 14.63
N ASP A 232 16.84 2.48 14.09
CA ASP A 232 16.73 3.93 13.85
C ASP A 232 15.49 4.26 12.99
N LEU A 233 15.30 3.51 11.90
CA LEU A 233 14.18 3.70 10.97
C LEU A 233 12.84 3.23 11.55
N LEU A 234 12.82 2.08 12.24
CA LEU A 234 11.58 1.55 12.80
C LEU A 234 11.08 2.37 13.99
N ILE A 235 11.97 2.93 14.80
CA ILE A 235 11.61 3.85 15.90
C ILE A 235 11.08 5.17 15.33
N GLU A 236 11.73 5.73 14.31
CA GLU A 236 11.22 6.92 13.61
C GLU A 236 9.80 6.69 13.09
N ALA A 237 9.58 5.57 12.40
CA ALA A 237 8.27 5.25 11.85
C ALA A 237 7.22 4.94 12.93
N LEU A 238 7.61 4.27 14.02
CA LEU A 238 6.72 3.92 15.13
C LEU A 238 6.05 5.15 15.73
N ASN A 239 6.81 6.23 15.95
CA ASN A 239 6.27 7.48 16.49
C ASN A 239 5.16 8.04 15.57
N ALA A 240 5.40 8.06 14.26
CA ALA A 240 4.41 8.51 13.29
C ALA A 240 3.16 7.60 13.24
N HIS A 241 3.32 6.28 13.40
CA HIS A 241 2.17 5.36 13.42
C HIS A 241 1.31 5.51 14.68
N ILE A 242 1.93 5.82 15.82
CA ILE A 242 1.23 6.10 17.08
C ILE A 242 0.41 7.38 16.94
N ASP A 243 1.00 8.45 16.39
CA ASP A 243 0.32 9.73 16.18
C ASP A 243 -0.91 9.60 15.26
N GLU A 244 -0.84 8.71 14.27
CA GLU A 244 -1.91 8.41 13.32
C GLU A 244 -2.93 7.37 13.84
N ASN A 245 -2.68 6.82 15.03
CA ASN A 245 -3.46 5.75 15.65
C ASN A 245 -3.68 4.55 14.69
N ASP A 246 -2.64 4.18 13.95
CA ASP A 246 -2.68 3.05 13.02
C ASP A 246 -2.37 1.74 13.75
N TYR A 247 -3.43 1.07 14.20
CA TYR A 247 -3.35 -0.15 14.99
C TYR A 247 -2.39 -1.20 14.40
N ASP A 248 -2.59 -1.53 13.12
CA ASP A 248 -1.88 -2.62 12.45
C ASP A 248 -0.40 -2.26 12.23
N LEU A 249 -0.11 -1.01 11.85
CA LEU A 249 1.26 -0.55 11.66
C LEU A 249 2.03 -0.40 12.97
N VAL A 250 1.40 0.09 14.04
CA VAL A 250 2.03 0.14 15.37
C VAL A 250 2.36 -1.29 15.83
N LYS A 251 1.42 -2.23 15.71
CA LYS A 251 1.64 -3.63 16.07
C LYS A 251 2.80 -4.25 15.26
N LYS A 252 2.80 -4.10 13.93
CA LYS A 252 3.85 -4.64 13.05
C LYS A 252 5.22 -4.02 13.37
N THR A 253 5.27 -2.72 13.60
CA THR A 253 6.51 -1.99 13.86
C THR A 253 7.09 -2.33 15.23
N LEU A 254 6.27 -2.42 16.28
CA LEU A 254 6.71 -2.87 17.61
C LEU A 254 7.34 -4.27 17.57
N SER A 255 6.76 -5.19 16.80
CA SER A 255 7.34 -6.53 16.58
C SER A 255 8.72 -6.46 15.92
N GLY A 256 8.89 -5.61 14.90
CA GLY A 256 10.19 -5.37 14.27
C GLY A 256 11.22 -4.76 15.21
N VAL A 257 10.83 -3.72 15.95
CA VAL A 257 11.69 -3.06 16.95
C VAL A 257 12.15 -4.05 18.02
N LEU A 258 11.24 -4.89 18.54
CA LEU A 258 11.57 -5.94 19.51
C LEU A 258 12.66 -6.87 18.98
N ARG A 259 12.48 -7.40 17.75
CA ARG A 259 13.45 -8.30 17.13
C ARG A 259 14.80 -7.63 16.90
N CYS A 260 14.80 -6.34 16.55
CA CYS A 260 16.05 -5.62 16.37
C CYS A 260 16.77 -5.36 17.70
N PHE A 261 16.05 -5.09 18.79
CA PHE A 261 16.66 -5.01 20.13
C PHE A 261 17.26 -6.34 20.59
N GLU A 262 16.57 -7.46 20.33
CA GLU A 262 17.14 -8.80 20.55
C GLU A 262 18.40 -9.01 19.69
N GLY A 263 18.36 -8.61 18.42
CA GLY A 263 19.48 -8.72 17.48
C GLY A 263 20.72 -7.91 17.85
N VAL A 264 20.57 -6.71 18.43
CA VAL A 264 21.70 -5.94 19.00
C VAL A 264 22.10 -6.38 20.41
N ASN A 265 21.40 -7.37 20.98
CA ASN A 265 21.57 -7.88 22.34
C ASN A 265 21.29 -6.84 23.45
N ASP A 266 20.36 -5.91 23.21
CA ASP A 266 19.79 -5.02 24.25
C ASP A 266 18.48 -5.61 24.77
N ILE A 267 18.64 -6.64 25.61
CA ILE A 267 17.51 -7.45 26.09
C ILE A 267 16.57 -6.65 27.00
N SER A 268 17.09 -5.65 27.73
CA SER A 268 16.26 -4.78 28.55
C SER A 268 15.27 -3.99 27.70
N GLN A 269 15.73 -3.41 26.58
CA GLN A 269 14.87 -2.73 25.62
C GLN A 269 13.94 -3.68 24.86
N ALA A 270 14.40 -4.90 24.54
CA ALA A 270 13.56 -5.93 23.93
C ALA A 270 12.36 -6.30 24.83
N ILE A 271 12.60 -6.53 26.13
CA ILE A 271 11.55 -6.81 27.12
C ILE A 271 10.60 -5.62 27.23
N SER A 272 11.11 -4.39 27.42
CA SER A 272 10.26 -3.19 27.50
C SER A 272 9.40 -3.00 26.24
N THR A 273 9.95 -3.31 25.06
CA THR A 273 9.21 -3.26 23.79
C THR A 273 8.12 -4.33 23.71
N GLY A 274 8.40 -5.55 24.19
CA GLY A 274 7.41 -6.62 24.28
C GLY A 274 6.25 -6.26 25.21
N GLU A 275 6.52 -5.62 26.35
CA GLU A 275 5.48 -5.12 27.26
C GLU A 275 4.60 -4.05 26.58
N LYS A 276 5.22 -3.12 25.84
CA LYS A 276 4.49 -2.11 25.04
C LYS A 276 3.62 -2.76 23.96
N TYR A 277 4.13 -3.79 23.28
CA TYR A 277 3.37 -4.56 22.28
C TYR A 277 2.13 -5.23 22.92
N VAL A 278 2.30 -5.92 24.05
CA VAL A 278 1.19 -6.55 24.78
C VAL A 278 0.17 -5.49 25.24
N GLY A 279 0.64 -4.38 25.79
CA GLY A 279 -0.22 -3.27 26.20
C GLY A 279 -1.01 -2.66 25.04
N TRP A 280 -0.38 -2.50 23.88
CA TRP A 280 -1.04 -2.01 22.66
C TRP A 280 -2.14 -2.95 22.17
N CYS A 281 -1.86 -4.27 22.08
CA CYS A 281 -2.84 -5.27 21.68
C CYS A 281 -4.02 -5.34 22.64
N ARG A 282 -3.78 -5.27 23.96
CA ARG A 282 -4.83 -5.31 24.98
C ARG A 282 -5.78 -4.11 24.88
N ARG A 283 -5.27 -2.91 24.59
CA ARG A 283 -6.11 -1.71 24.39
C ARG A 283 -7.03 -1.79 23.17
N HIS A 284 -6.72 -2.68 22.22
CA HIS A 284 -7.47 -2.86 20.98
C HIS A 284 -8.22 -4.21 20.92
N SER A 285 -8.34 -4.91 22.05
CA SER A 285 -9.04 -6.20 22.16
C SER A 285 -8.50 -7.28 21.21
N ASP A 286 -7.20 -7.27 20.92
CA ASP A 286 -6.54 -8.29 20.11
C ASP A 286 -5.88 -9.36 20.98
N GLU A 287 -6.68 -10.35 21.38
CA GLU A 287 -6.24 -11.46 22.22
C GLU A 287 -5.14 -12.31 21.56
N ALA A 288 -5.17 -12.47 20.23
CA ALA A 288 -4.13 -13.17 19.50
C ALA A 288 -2.79 -12.42 19.57
N GLY A 289 -2.84 -11.10 19.44
CA GLY A 289 -1.68 -10.21 19.66
C GLY A 289 -1.15 -10.30 21.10
N VAL A 290 -2.03 -10.27 22.10
CA VAL A 290 -1.62 -10.41 23.52
C VAL A 290 -0.93 -11.75 23.78
N ALA A 291 -1.49 -12.85 23.28
CA ALA A 291 -0.90 -14.19 23.42
C ALA A 291 0.48 -14.27 22.75
N GLN A 292 0.61 -13.75 21.52
CA GLN A 292 1.88 -13.70 20.80
C GLN A 292 2.95 -12.89 21.56
N GLY A 293 2.60 -11.70 22.04
CA GLY A 293 3.54 -10.85 22.77
C GLY A 293 3.98 -11.46 24.10
N THR A 294 3.05 -12.11 24.81
CA THR A 294 3.34 -12.81 26.07
C THR A 294 4.27 -14.00 25.85
N ALA A 295 4.10 -14.73 24.75
CA ALA A 295 4.99 -15.81 24.36
C ALA A 295 6.42 -15.31 24.08
N TRP A 296 6.58 -14.20 23.35
CA TRP A 296 7.90 -13.58 23.13
C TRP A 296 8.57 -13.13 24.43
N LEU A 297 7.84 -12.48 25.34
CA LEU A 297 8.37 -12.06 26.63
C LEU A 297 8.89 -13.24 27.45
N LYS A 298 8.14 -14.35 27.48
CA LYS A 298 8.56 -15.58 28.14
C LYS A 298 9.81 -16.18 27.49
N GLU A 299 9.88 -16.22 26.17
CA GLU A 299 11.05 -16.71 25.43
C GLU A 299 12.31 -15.88 25.74
N LEU A 300 12.20 -14.54 25.75
CA LEU A 300 13.30 -13.65 26.10
C LEU A 300 13.79 -13.88 27.55
N GLN A 301 12.86 -14.04 28.49
CA GLN A 301 13.19 -14.35 29.89
C GLN A 301 13.84 -15.71 30.05
N GLU A 302 13.43 -16.73 29.31
CA GLU A 302 14.03 -18.07 29.36
C GLU A 302 15.44 -18.09 28.77
N LYS A 303 15.67 -17.38 27.65
CA LYS A 303 16.97 -17.30 26.98
C LYS A 303 18.00 -16.48 27.78
N HIS A 304 17.57 -15.36 28.37
CA HIS A 304 18.49 -14.39 28.98
C HIS A 304 18.40 -14.28 30.51
N GLY A 305 17.33 -14.78 31.12
CA GLY A 305 17.08 -14.67 32.57
C GLY A 305 17.87 -15.64 33.45
N LYS A 306 18.72 -16.51 32.89
CA LYS A 306 19.58 -17.44 33.65
C LYS A 306 21.00 -16.93 33.92
N GLY A 307 21.31 -15.68 33.56
CA GLY A 307 22.67 -15.10 33.69
C GLY A 307 22.93 -14.21 34.92
N GLY A 308 22.00 -14.10 35.86
CA GLY A 308 22.05 -13.12 36.96
C GLY A 308 22.50 -13.62 38.34
N ASP A 309 22.59 -14.94 38.57
CA ASP A 309 22.85 -15.53 39.90
C ASP A 309 24.25 -16.18 40.03
N THR A 310 25.29 -15.55 39.47
CA THR A 310 26.68 -15.93 39.76
C THR A 310 27.49 -14.71 40.20
N ILE A 311 27.20 -14.24 41.40
CA ILE A 311 28.12 -13.46 42.22
C ILE A 311 28.40 -14.32 43.46
N LEU A 312 29.55 -15.00 43.43
CA LEU A 312 30.41 -15.21 44.59
C LEU A 312 31.52 -14.17 44.52
#